data_AF-A0A4Q2XM40-F1
#
_entry.id   AF-A0A4Q2XM40-F1
#
_cell.length_a   1.000
_cell.length_b   1.000
_cell.length_c   1.000
_cell.angle_alpha   90.00
_cell.angle_beta   90.00
_cell.angle_gamma   90.00
#
_symmetry.space_group_name_H-M   'P 1'
#
loop_
_entity.id
_entity.type
_entity.pdbx_description
1 polymer ?
#
loop_
_entity_poly.entity_id
_entity_poly.type
_entity_poly.pdbx_seq_one_letter_code
_entity_poly.pdbx_strand_id
1 'polypeptide(L)' 'MPPLLSLPRLLPAFFLLATVSLTAVRAADDYQLGPDSQPKEGVPQGKEEKLDLGVSKVFPGSTHEAWVYV' A
#
# COMPACT_ATOMS: atom_id res chain seq x y z
N MET A 1 -20.38 -2.97 52.10
CA MET A 1 -19.99 -3.98 51.09
C MET A 1 -20.04 -3.29 49.74
N PRO A 2 -18.93 -3.16 48.99
CA PRO A 2 -19.01 -2.60 47.65
C PRO A 2 -19.84 -3.55 46.77
N PRO A 3 -20.69 -3.04 45.87
CA PRO A 3 -21.47 -3.89 44.99
C PRO A 3 -20.52 -4.67 44.07
N LEU A 4 -20.61 -5.99 44.08
CA LEU A 4 -19.97 -6.85 43.08
C LEU A 4 -20.43 -6.40 41.69
N LEU A 5 -19.48 -5.97 40.85
CA LEU A 5 -19.77 -5.64 39.45
C LEU A 5 -20.34 -6.89 38.77
N SER A 6 -21.62 -6.84 38.41
CA SER A 6 -22.27 -7.92 37.69
C SER A 6 -21.77 -7.94 36.23
N LEU A 7 -21.51 -9.13 35.68
CA LEU A 7 -21.06 -9.34 34.31
C LEU A 7 -21.79 -8.47 33.24
N PRO A 8 -23.13 -8.27 33.26
CA PRO A 8 -23.80 -7.40 32.29
C PRO A 8 -23.41 -5.92 32.37
N ARG A 9 -22.89 -5.44 33.51
CA ARG A 9 -22.39 -4.06 33.66
C ARG A 9 -21.01 -3.87 33.01
N LEU A 10 -20.28 -4.96 32.76
CA LEU A 10 -18.95 -4.94 32.13
C LEU A 10 -19.01 -5.02 30.59
N LEU A 11 -20.11 -5.51 30.00
CA LEU A 11 -20.28 -5.59 28.54
C LEU A 11 -20.06 -4.25 27.82
N PRO A 12 -20.66 -3.11 28.21
CA PRO A 12 -20.46 -1.86 27.49
C PRO A 12 -19.02 -1.36 27.58
N ALA A 13 -18.36 -1.56 28.73
CA ALA A 13 -16.95 -1.22 28.91
C ALA A 13 -16.04 -2.13 28.06
N PHE A 14 -16.37 -3.42 27.94
CA PHE A 14 -15.67 -4.35 27.06
C PHE A 14 -15.82 -3.96 25.58
N PHE A 15 -17.03 -3.62 25.13
CA PHE A 15 -17.25 -3.13 23.77
C PHE A 15 -16.50 -1.82 23.51
N LEU A 16 -16.49 -0.90 24.47
CA LEU A 16 -15.77 0.37 24.34
C LEU A 16 -14.24 0.19 24.34
N LEU A 17 -13.73 -0.78 25.08
CA LEU A 17 -12.31 -1.14 25.05
C LEU A 17 -11.91 -1.86 23.76
N ALA A 18 -12.79 -2.71 23.23
CA ALA A 18 -12.60 -3.40 21.97
C ALA A 18 -12.57 -2.43 20.77
N THR A 19 -13.47 -1.44 20.73
CA THR A 19 -13.48 -0.44 19.65
C THR A 19 -12.23 0.44 19.62
N VAL A 20 -11.70 0.82 20.78
CA VAL A 20 -10.43 1.57 20.86
C VAL A 20 -9.26 0.72 20.32
N SER A 21 -9.24 -0.57 20.64
CA SER A 21 -8.16 -1.48 20.23
C SER A 21 -8.10 -1.70 18.71
N LEU A 22 -9.23 -1.63 17.99
CA LEU A 22 -9.27 -1.77 16.53
C LEU A 22 -8.67 -0.58 15.78
N THR A 23 -8.61 0.62 16.39
CA THR A 23 -8.04 1.82 15.74
C THR A 23 -6.52 1.87 15.72
N ALA A 24 -5.85 0.96 16.44
CA ALA A 24 -4.40 0.91 16.56
C ALA A 24 -3.71 0.06 15.48
N VAL A 25 -4.46 -0.59 14.58
CA VAL A 25 -3.87 -1.29 13.43
C VAL A 25 -3.53 -0.26 12.36
N ARG A 26 -2.33 0.31 12.44
CA ARG A 26 -1.71 1.09 11.37
C ARG A 26 -1.17 0.11 10.34
N ALA A 27 -1.80 0.04 9.17
CA ALA A 27 -1.19 -0.64 8.03
C ALA A 27 0.15 0.06 7.72
N ALA A 28 1.22 -0.71 7.51
CA ALA A 28 2.53 -0.18 7.12
C ALA A 28 2.58 0.26 5.63
N ASP A 29 1.42 0.28 4.97
CA ASP A 29 1.29 0.64 3.56
C ASP A 29 1.49 2.15 3.30
N ASP A 30 1.43 2.98 4.35
CA ASP A 30 1.67 4.43 4.26
C ASP A 30 3.18 4.76 4.30
N TYR A 31 4.00 4.06 3.51
CA TYR A 31 5.42 4.37 3.41
C TYR A 31 5.64 5.76 2.80
N GLN A 32 6.08 6.69 3.64
CA GLN A 32 6.46 8.03 3.20
C GLN A 32 7.91 8.03 2.72
N LEU A 33 8.11 8.45 1.49
CA LEU A 33 9.46 8.65 0.94
C LEU A 33 10.20 9.73 1.74
N GLY A 34 11.42 9.40 2.18
CA GLY A 34 12.31 10.38 2.77
C GLY A 34 12.68 11.49 1.77
N PRO A 35 13.20 12.64 2.25
CA PRO A 35 13.50 13.80 1.41
C PRO A 35 14.48 13.50 0.27
N ASP A 36 15.39 12.54 0.46
CA ASP A 36 16.34 12.13 -0.58
C ASP A 36 15.76 11.24 -1.68
N SER A 37 14.60 10.64 -1.42
CA SER A 37 13.89 9.79 -2.38
C SER A 37 12.81 10.55 -3.16
N GLN A 38 12.70 11.87 -2.97
CA GLN A 38 11.78 12.72 -3.71
C GLN A 38 12.41 13.13 -5.06
N PRO A 39 11.59 13.41 -6.10
CA PRO A 39 12.09 14.04 -7.32
C PRO A 39 12.80 15.35 -7.01
N LYS A 40 13.97 15.57 -7.64
CA LYS A 40 14.81 16.76 -7.42
C LYS A 40 14.89 17.57 -8.72
N GLU A 41 14.68 18.88 -8.62
CA GLU A 41 14.84 19.80 -9.75
C GLU A 41 16.30 19.82 -10.22
N GLY A 42 16.51 19.92 -11.54
CA GLY A 42 17.85 19.97 -12.13
C GLY A 42 18.59 18.63 -12.19
N VAL A 43 18.04 17.55 -11.61
CA VAL A 43 18.59 16.20 -11.75
C VAL A 43 18.11 15.60 -13.08
N PRO A 44 19.02 15.05 -13.92
CA PRO A 44 18.62 14.36 -15.14
C PRO A 44 17.59 13.28 -14.86
N GLN A 45 16.49 13.31 -15.59
CA GLN A 45 15.45 12.29 -15.53
C GLN A 45 15.72 11.26 -16.61
N GLY A 46 15.56 9.98 -16.26
CA GLY A 46 15.49 8.96 -17.29
C GLY A 46 14.19 9.09 -18.10
N LYS A 47 14.12 8.35 -19.20
CA LYS A 47 12.98 8.37 -20.12
C LYS A 47 12.51 6.95 -20.41
N GLU A 48 11.21 6.82 -20.64
CA GLU A 48 10.64 5.57 -21.16
C GLU A 48 10.76 5.56 -22.69
N GLU A 49 11.34 4.49 -23.22
CA GLU A 49 11.39 4.21 -24.65
C GLU A 49 10.49 3.03 -24.97
N LYS A 50 9.48 3.28 -25.83
CA LYS A 50 8.59 2.24 -26.33
C LYS A 50 9.27 1.48 -27.47
N LEU A 51 9.14 0.16 -27.43
CA LEU A 51 9.65 -0.79 -28.42
C LEU A 51 8.48 -1.62 -28.98
N ASP A 52 8.30 -1.58 -30.29
CA ASP A 52 7.40 -2.50 -30.98
C ASP A 52 8.19 -3.77 -31.36
N LEU A 53 7.82 -4.91 -30.77
CA LEU A 53 8.57 -6.17 -30.92
C LEU A 53 8.13 -7.01 -32.12
N GLY A 54 7.13 -6.53 -32.89
CA GLY A 54 6.60 -7.23 -34.05
C GLY A 54 5.88 -8.54 -33.70
N VAL A 55 5.74 -9.42 -34.70
CA VAL A 55 5.02 -10.70 -34.55
C VAL A 55 5.88 -11.71 -33.78
N SER A 56 5.29 -12.30 -32.75
CA SER A 56 5.94 -13.28 -31.90
C SER A 56 6.21 -14.60 -32.62
N LYS A 57 7.42 -15.12 -32.41
CA LYS A 57 7.82 -16.47 -32.86
C LYS A 57 7.31 -17.57 -31.93
N VAL A 58 7.11 -17.24 -30.65
CA VAL A 58 6.66 -18.19 -29.62
C VAL A 58 5.13 -18.28 -29.60
N PHE A 59 4.45 -17.15 -29.86
CA PHE A 59 2.99 -17.07 -29.94
C PHE A 59 2.57 -16.54 -31.32
N PRO A 60 2.52 -17.41 -32.35
CA PRO A 60 2.26 -16.98 -33.72
C PRO A 60 0.97 -16.17 -33.87
N GLY A 61 1.05 -15.03 -34.57
CA GLY A 61 -0.07 -14.13 -34.80
C GLY A 61 -0.25 -13.04 -33.74
N SER A 62 0.47 -13.11 -32.61
CA SER A 62 0.46 -12.07 -31.59
C SER A 62 1.56 -11.03 -31.82
N THR A 63 1.25 -9.76 -31.56
CA THR A 63 2.24 -8.67 -31.50
C THR A 63 2.47 -8.24 -30.05
N HIS A 64 3.66 -7.72 -29.75
CA HIS A 64 4.01 -7.24 -28.42
C HIS A 64 4.64 -5.86 -28.46
N GLU A 65 4.39 -5.11 -27.40
CA GLU A 65 5.04 -3.84 -27.11
C GLU A 65 5.78 -3.96 -25.79
N ALA A 66 6.90 -3.26 -25.65
CA ALA A 66 7.67 -3.18 -24.42
C ALA A 66 8.14 -1.74 -24.16
N TRP A 67 8.49 -1.46 -22.92
CA TRP A 67 9.06 -0.17 -22.51
C TRP A 67 10.38 -0.42 -21.79
N VAL A 68 11.37 0.41 -22.08
CA VAL A 68 12.66 0.43 -21.39
C VAL A 68 12.87 1.81 -20.79
N TYR A 69 13.18 1.88 -19.50
CA TYR A 69 13.59 3.13 -18.85
C TYR A 69 15.11 3.28 -18.97
N VAL A 70 15.56 4.43 -19.47
CA VAL A 70 16.97 4.75 -19.75
C VAL A 70 17.40 6.00 -19.02
#